data_AF-A0A7Y5E0Y6-F1
#
_entry.id   AF-A0A7Y5E0Y6-F1
#
_cell.length_a   1.000
_cell.length_b   1.000
_cell.length_c   1.000
_cell.angle_alpha   90.00
_cell.angle_beta   90.00
_cell.angle_gamma   90.00
#
_symmetry.space_group_name_H-M   'P 1'
#
loop_
_entity.id
_entity.type
_entity.pdbx_description
1 polymer ?
#
loop_
_entity_poly.entity_id
_entity_poly.type
_entity_poly.pdbx_seq_one_letter_code
_entity_poly.pdbx_strand_id
1 'polypeptide(L)'
;MHAEHATFLEALANKRRVTVTFFHQKEGRERTITCAPLDFGPLRGAKDQSPRYQLWDLEAKRPPYNVTVLPDDLKSLVLLEETFDPASIIRWAFKPNAWAIT
;
A
#
# COMPACT_ATOMS: atom_id res chain seq x y z
N MET A 1 -3.24 -14.97 -7.39
CA MET A 1 -3.88 -13.69 -7.01
C MET A 1 -4.69 -13.97 -5.76
N HIS A 2 -4.58 -13.14 -4.72
CA HIS A 2 -5.26 -13.39 -3.43
C HIS A 2 -6.77 -13.12 -3.54
N ALA A 3 -7.59 -13.77 -2.71
CA ALA A 3 -9.06 -13.62 -2.73
C ALA A 3 -9.49 -12.15 -2.52
N GLU A 4 -8.77 -11.44 -1.65
CA GLU A 4 -9.00 -10.03 -1.31
C GLU A 4 -8.55 -9.01 -2.38
N HIS A 5 -8.10 -9.47 -3.55
CA HIS A 5 -7.62 -8.55 -4.58
C HIS A 5 -8.71 -7.61 -5.10
N ALA A 6 -9.94 -8.09 -5.25
CA ALA A 6 -11.06 -7.24 -5.67
C ALA A 6 -11.33 -6.11 -4.64
N THR A 7 -11.35 -6.45 -3.35
CA THR A 7 -11.53 -5.51 -2.24
C THR A 7 -10.42 -4.45 -2.24
N PHE A 8 -9.18 -4.84 -2.51
CA PHE A 8 -8.05 -3.89 -2.64
C PHE A 8 -8.27 -2.89 -3.78
N LEU A 9 -8.69 -3.37 -4.96
CA LEU A 9 -8.93 -2.50 -6.12
C LEU A 9 -10.10 -1.54 -5.88
N GLU A 10 -11.17 -2.01 -5.22
CA GLU A 10 -12.29 -1.16 -4.83
C GLU A 10 -11.82 -0.04 -3.88
N ALA A 11 -11.01 -0.39 -2.87
CA ALA A 11 -10.46 0.57 -1.93
C ALA A 11 -9.60 1.63 -2.62
N LEU A 12 -8.74 1.20 -3.55
CA LEU A 12 -7.87 2.07 -4.32
C LEU A 12 -8.67 3.03 -5.21
N ALA A 13 -9.66 2.50 -5.95
CA ALA A 13 -10.52 3.30 -6.84
C ALA A 13 -11.31 4.37 -6.08
N ASN A 14 -11.79 4.04 -4.88
CA ASN A 14 -12.63 4.92 -4.07
C ASN A 14 -11.86 5.71 -2.99
N LYS A 15 -10.52 5.60 -2.94
CA LYS A 15 -9.65 6.23 -1.92
C LYS A 15 -10.10 5.90 -0.49
N ARG A 16 -10.59 4.67 -0.28
CA ARG A 16 -11.02 4.18 1.03
C ARG A 16 -9.84 3.60 1.78
N ARG A 17 -9.85 3.77 3.10
CA ARG A 17 -8.88 3.11 3.98
C ARG A 17 -9.22 1.62 4.07
N VAL A 18 -8.22 0.85 4.43
CA VAL A 18 -8.36 -0.58 4.64
C VAL A 18 -7.65 -0.99 5.92
N THR A 19 -8.23 -1.95 6.63
CA THR A 19 -7.49 -2.71 7.64
C THR A 19 -6.91 -3.94 6.97
N VAL A 20 -5.60 -4.09 7.00
CA VAL A 20 -4.89 -5.22 6.40
C VAL A 20 -4.24 -6.05 7.50
N THR A 21 -4.51 -7.36 7.48
CA THR A 21 -3.83 -8.34 8.33
C THR A 21 -2.93 -9.20 7.44
N PHE A 22 -1.66 -9.33 7.84
CA PHE A 22 -0.65 -10.06 7.09
C PHE A 22 0.41 -10.66 8.01
N PHE A 23 1.11 -11.69 7.52
CA PHE A 23 2.24 -12.27 8.23
C PHE A 23 3.52 -11.45 7.97
N HIS A 24 4.09 -10.85 9.01
CA HIS A 24 5.30 -10.06 8.90
C HIS A 24 6.53 -10.95 9.08
N GLN A 25 7.06 -11.46 7.95
CA GLN A 25 8.17 -12.40 7.88
C GLN A 25 9.38 -12.02 8.76
N LYS A 26 9.74 -10.73 8.82
CA LYS A 26 10.89 -10.26 9.62
C LYS A 26 10.67 -10.37 11.14
N GLU A 27 9.44 -10.19 11.60
CA GLU A 27 9.10 -10.31 13.03
C GLU A 27 8.50 -11.67 13.38
N GLY A 28 8.24 -12.54 12.39
CA GLY A 28 7.68 -13.87 12.58
C GLY A 28 6.28 -13.88 13.19
N ARG A 29 5.51 -12.81 13.02
CA ARG A 29 4.17 -12.67 13.61
C ARG A 29 3.18 -12.02 12.67
N GLU A 30 1.91 -12.23 12.93
CA GLU A 30 0.84 -11.50 12.26
C GLU A 30 0.81 -10.04 12.73
N ARG A 31 0.49 -9.15 11.80
CA ARG A 31 0.32 -7.73 12.04
C ARG A 31 -0.95 -7.25 11.36
N THR A 32 -1.72 -6.45 12.07
CA THR A 32 -2.91 -5.76 11.58
C THR A 32 -2.66 -4.26 11.61
N ILE A 33 -2.91 -3.57 10.50
CA ILE A 33 -2.72 -2.12 10.38
C ILE A 33 -3.85 -1.45 9.60
N THR A 34 -4.17 -0.21 9.96
CA THR A 34 -4.98 0.68 9.13
C THR A 34 -4.09 1.39 8.12
N CYS A 35 -4.41 1.26 6.83
CA CYS A 35 -3.56 1.78 5.77
C CYS A 35 -4.37 2.34 4.59
N ALA A 36 -3.68 3.15 3.79
CA ALA A 36 -4.15 3.60 2.49
C ALA A 36 -3.56 2.70 1.38
N PRO A 37 -4.38 2.13 0.49
CA PRO A 37 -3.89 1.42 -0.69
C PRO A 37 -3.23 2.40 -1.67
N LEU A 38 -2.08 2.01 -2.22
CA LEU A 38 -1.32 2.84 -3.16
C LEU A 38 -1.24 2.20 -4.56
N ASP A 39 -0.79 0.95 -4.64
CA ASP A 39 -0.55 0.27 -5.91
C ASP A 39 -0.49 -1.26 -5.74
N PHE A 40 -0.59 -2.01 -6.84
CA PHE A 40 -0.32 -3.44 -6.89
C PHE A 40 0.61 -3.77 -8.06
N GLY A 41 1.81 -4.25 -7.74
CA GLY A 41 2.78 -4.57 -8.77
C GLY A 41 4.17 -4.87 -8.24
N PRO A 42 5.12 -5.15 -9.14
CA PRO A 42 6.52 -5.32 -8.77
C PRO A 42 7.10 -4.04 -8.18
N LEU A 43 7.98 -4.18 -7.20
CA LEU A 43 8.73 -3.04 -6.68
C LEU A 43 9.86 -2.69 -7.64
N ARG A 44 9.91 -1.41 -8.04
CA ARG A 44 10.96 -0.89 -8.91
C ARG A 44 12.34 -1.12 -8.27
N GLY A 45 13.21 -1.84 -8.97
CA GLY A 45 14.58 -2.11 -8.53
C GLY A 45 14.72 -3.24 -7.49
N ALA A 46 13.65 -3.93 -7.10
CA ALA A 46 13.75 -5.12 -6.26
C ALA A 46 14.33 -6.31 -7.04
N LYS A 47 15.11 -7.16 -6.39
CA LYS A 47 15.60 -8.41 -7.01
C LYS A 47 14.44 -9.38 -7.30
N ASP A 48 13.51 -9.45 -6.36
CA ASP A 48 12.26 -10.19 -6.52
C ASP A 48 11.20 -9.27 -7.15
N GLN A 49 10.74 -9.65 -8.34
CA GLN A 49 9.75 -8.94 -9.14
C GLN A 49 8.33 -9.50 -8.96
N SER A 50 8.10 -10.34 -7.95
CA SER A 50 6.75 -10.80 -7.60
C SER A 50 5.85 -9.60 -7.27
N PRO A 51 4.61 -9.57 -7.79
CA PRO A 51 3.70 -8.47 -7.54
C PRO A 51 3.30 -8.43 -6.06
N ARG A 52 3.26 -7.23 -5.49
CA ARG A 52 3.00 -6.98 -4.07
C ARG A 52 1.95 -5.90 -3.92
N TYR A 53 1.14 -6.01 -2.87
CA TYR A 53 0.29 -4.92 -2.41
C TYR A 53 1.18 -3.84 -1.81
N GLN A 54 1.05 -2.61 -2.29
CA GLN A 54 1.77 -1.44 -1.81
C GLN A 54 0.80 -0.57 -1.03
N LEU A 55 1.12 -0.32 0.23
CA LEU A 55 0.24 0.29 1.22
C LEU A 55 1.00 1.41 1.94
N TRP A 56 0.25 2.36 2.50
CA TRP A 56 0.78 3.38 3.40
C TRP A 56 0.17 3.22 4.79
N ASP A 57 0.99 2.92 5.80
CA ASP A 57 0.58 2.80 7.19
C ASP A 57 0.18 4.17 7.74
N LEU A 58 -1.11 4.33 8.05
CA LEU A 58 -1.69 5.59 8.53
C LEU A 58 -1.49 5.80 10.03
N GLU A 59 -1.10 4.76 10.77
CA GLU A 59 -0.96 4.77 12.22
C GLU A 59 0.52 4.69 12.67
N ALA A 60 1.43 4.42 11.73
CA ALA A 60 2.86 4.39 11.99
C ALA A 60 3.35 5.72 12.57
N LYS A 61 4.01 5.63 13.73
CA LYS A 61 4.56 6.80 14.45
C LYS A 61 5.90 7.27 13.89
N ARG A 62 6.58 6.43 13.12
CA ARG A 62 7.93 6.66 12.58
C ARG A 62 8.08 6.03 11.20
N PRO A 63 8.89 6.62 10.30
CA PRO A 63 9.17 6.04 9.00
C PRO A 63 9.95 4.71 9.12
N PRO A 64 9.87 3.82 8.10
CA PRO A 64 9.10 3.99 6.86
C PRO A 64 7.60 3.74 7.06
N TYR A 65 6.77 4.57 6.42
CA TYR A 65 5.32 4.40 6.39
C TYR A 65 4.87 3.42 5.29
N ASN A 66 5.71 3.20 4.28
CA ASN A 66 5.42 2.26 3.19
C ASN A 66 5.43 0.83 3.74
N VAL A 67 4.35 0.10 3.46
CA VAL A 67 4.22 -1.32 3.77
C VAL A 67 3.98 -2.07 2.46
N THR A 68 4.68 -3.17 2.28
CA THR A 68 4.54 -4.01 1.09
C THR A 68 4.25 -5.44 1.51
N VAL A 69 3.20 -6.03 0.94
CA VAL A 69 2.71 -7.36 1.34
C VAL A 69 2.66 -8.25 0.11
N LEU A 70 3.28 -9.43 0.19
CA LEU A 70 3.13 -10.45 -0.85
C LEU A 70 1.72 -11.04 -0.77
N PRO A 71 1.13 -11.46 -1.90
CA PRO A 71 -0.15 -12.14 -1.90
C PRO A 71 -0.24 -13.34 -0.94
N ASP A 72 0.86 -14.08 -0.78
CA ASP A 72 0.91 -15.27 0.10
C ASP A 72 1.00 -14.93 1.59
N ASP A 73 1.46 -13.71 1.92
CA ASP A 73 1.53 -13.23 3.31
C ASP A 73 0.23 -12.53 3.75
N LEU A 74 -0.64 -12.17 2.80
CA LEU A 74 -1.92 -11.51 3.07
C LEU A 74 -2.88 -12.52 3.73
N LYS A 75 -3.56 -12.10 4.80
CA LYS A 75 -4.58 -12.90 5.49
C LYS A 75 -5.97 -12.37 5.25
N SER A 76 -6.15 -11.06 5.42
CA SER A 76 -7.43 -10.39 5.22
C SER A 76 -7.24 -8.92 4.88
N LEU A 77 -8.23 -8.37 4.18
CA LEU A 77 -8.34 -6.96 3.89
C LEU A 77 -9.79 -6.54 4.11
N VAL A 78 -10.00 -5.59 5.00
CA VAL A 78 -11.33 -5.09 5.35
C VAL A 78 -11.43 -3.64 4.89
N LEU A 79 -12.46 -3.36 4.09
CA LEU A 79 -12.75 -2.02 3.59
C LEU A 79 -13.37 -1.17 4.70
N LEU A 80 -12.83 0.02 4.93
CA LEU A 80 -13.32 0.95 5.95
C LEU A 80 -14.16 2.06 5.33
N GLU A 81 -15.11 2.63 6.06
CA GLU A 81 -15.94 3.75 5.58
C GLU A 81 -15.13 5.03 5.41
N GLU A 82 -14.07 5.19 6.21
CA GLU A 82 -13.18 6.33 6.15
C GLU A 82 -12.37 6.35 4.84
N THR A 83 -12.19 7.55 4.32
CA THR A 83 -11.33 7.81 3.16
C THR A 83 -9.98 8.37 3.60
N PHE A 84 -9.03 8.38 2.67
CA PHE A 84 -7.77 9.08 2.83
C PHE A 84 -7.59 10.10 1.71
N ASP A 85 -6.79 11.13 1.98
CA ASP A 85 -6.38 12.09 0.96
C ASP A 85 -4.98 11.72 0.44
N PRO A 86 -4.84 11.34 -0.85
CA PRO A 86 -3.54 11.06 -1.44
C PRO A 86 -2.53 12.21 -1.29
N ALA A 87 -2.97 13.47 -1.26
CA ALA A 87 -2.08 14.62 -1.11
C ALA A 87 -1.41 14.68 0.28
N SER A 88 -2.02 14.05 1.30
CA SER A 88 -1.43 13.93 2.63
C SER A 88 -0.23 12.96 2.67
N ILE A 89 -0.19 12.01 1.72
CA ILE A 89 0.79 10.93 1.60
C ILE A 89 1.87 11.27 0.56
N ILE A 90 1.43 11.63 -0.64
CA ILE A 90 2.30 11.89 -1.79
C ILE A 90 2.76 13.35 -1.73
N ARG A 91 3.96 13.57 -1.19
CA ARG A 91 4.55 14.91 -1.02
C ARG A 91 5.60 15.26 -2.07
N TRP A 92 5.54 14.68 -3.28
CA TRP A 92 6.54 15.00 -4.29
C TRP A 92 6.51 16.50 -4.60
N ALA A 93 7.58 17.20 -4.22
CA ALA A 93 7.83 18.55 -4.69
C ALA A 93 8.17 18.42 -6.18
N PHE A 94 7.20 18.71 -7.03
CA PHE A 94 7.42 18.76 -8.46
C PHE A 94 8.49 19.82 -8.73
N LYS A 95 9.65 19.40 -9.26
CA LYS A 95 10.69 20.35 -9.66
C LYS A 95 10.19 21.05 -10.93
N PRO A 96 10.12 22.39 -10.97
CA PRO A 96 9.90 23.11 -12.21
C PRO A 96 10.89 22.60 -13.28
N ASN A 97 10.42 22.39 -14.51
CA ASN A 97 11.18 21.84 -15.65
C ASN A 97 11.54 20.34 -15.56
N ALA A 98 10.92 19.57 -14.66
CA ALA A 98 11.12 18.11 -14.62
C ALA A 98 10.63 17.40 -15.90
N TRP A 99 9.69 18.01 -16.63
CA TRP A 99 9.23 17.55 -17.93
C TRP A 99 9.37 18.66 -18.96
N ALA A 100 9.95 18.32 -20.10
CA ALA A 100 9.90 19.12 -21.31
C ALA A 100 9.17 18.28 -22.36
N ILE A 101 8.20 18.87 -23.06
CA ILE A 101 7.66 18.29 -24.29
C ILE A 101 8.50 18.90 -25.40
N THR A 102 9.46 18.12 -25.91
CA THR A 102 10.17 18.41 -27.17
C THR A 102 9.42 17.80 -28.34
#